data_AF-A0A7G7YR13-F1
#
_entry.id   AF-A0A7G7YR13-F1
#
_cell.length_a   1.000
_cell.length_b   1.000
_cell.length_c   1.000
_cell.angle_alpha   90.00
_cell.angle_beta   90.00
_cell.angle_gamma   90.00
#
_symmetry.space_group_name_H-M   'P 1'
#
loop_
_entity.id
_entity.type
_entity.pdbx_description
1 polymer ?
#
loop_
_entity_poly.entity_id
_entity_poly.type
_entity_poly.pdbx_seq_one_letter_code
_entity_poly.pdbx_strand_id
1 'polypeptide(L)'
;MSPLDPAHRLRLRLAMFLGTVGAFMIAIGGLGAGAYPVLHNPFWQLPFVSTLSRMLHASTVMVFLGIGILVIGWLLMARFCVSLRRRRVHLVPVSILWRTFVAWVIPLYVTAPLFTQDIYSYLAQGSIAARGWDPYAAGPVDLLEPDNPLVRSVPLMWSHSPAPYGPTALGYGAVISSLTHDSFVAGILLHRLVSIIGLALAGWALVRLSRRCGVPSQTAMWLGVLNPLALLHLVGGIHNEAAMLGLLLAGLELVLRGVDQVERPIQSCWILLILGLCLITAAGLVKVTALMALGFAAVAIARWFGGTITDLIKAGLISASVAVIVALVLSLGTGVGLGWITSQGGATEIVSWMSFSTVLGLASAFLGMNLGLGDHQRVALTVFRSLGVLVGIAWVVRMLWASFKGRIHPVGGLGLAMFLMVVFFPVVQPWYLLWAIFPLAAWANRDPFIFIAVAYSTLFSFAVLPRGLGLPPATVVYIYVMFVVIFAVVLLAGYFFVRAHPYLADAIKTGTPLDREALRRHKKSQ
;
A
#
# COMPACT_ATOMS: atom_id res chain seq x y z
N MET A 1 -5.49 -8.65 31.85
CA MET A 1 -4.19 -8.03 31.46
C MET A 1 -3.73 -7.17 32.63
N SER A 2 -2.52 -7.36 33.14
CA SER A 2 -1.96 -6.44 34.14
C SER A 2 -1.88 -5.02 33.55
N PRO A 3 -2.15 -3.96 34.32
CA PRO A 3 -2.06 -2.60 33.81
C PRO A 3 -0.64 -2.31 33.31
N LEU A 4 -0.54 -1.60 32.18
CA LEU A 4 0.73 -1.11 31.67
C LEU A 4 1.41 -0.23 32.73
N ASP A 5 2.67 -0.51 32.99
CA ASP A 5 3.56 0.33 33.79
C ASP A 5 3.56 1.79 33.25
N PRO A 6 3.61 2.84 34.11
CA PRO A 6 3.57 4.23 33.66
C PRO A 6 4.51 4.58 32.50
N ALA A 7 5.74 4.07 32.50
CA ALA A 7 6.71 4.31 31.42
C ALA A 7 6.24 3.72 30.07
N HIS A 8 5.65 2.53 30.08
CA HIS A 8 5.09 1.91 28.88
C HIS A 8 3.84 2.65 28.38
N ARG A 9 2.98 3.15 29.27
CA ARG A 9 1.84 4.01 28.88
C ARG A 9 2.31 5.31 28.24
N LEU A 10 3.34 5.93 28.80
CA LEU A 10 3.93 7.15 28.25
C LEU A 10 4.53 6.89 26.87
N ARG A 11 5.31 5.83 26.68
CA ARG A 11 5.86 5.44 25.36
C ARG A 11 4.76 5.23 24.32
N LEU A 12 3.67 4.54 24.69
CA LEU A 12 2.54 4.31 23.79
C LEU A 12 1.87 5.63 23.39
N ARG A 13 1.64 6.54 24.36
CA ARG A 13 1.09 7.87 24.08
C ARG A 13 2.01 8.70 23.19
N LEU A 14 3.32 8.67 23.44
CA LEU A 14 4.32 9.33 22.60
C LEU A 14 4.33 8.78 21.18
N ALA A 15 4.26 7.46 21.01
CA ALA A 15 4.19 6.83 19.70
C ALA A 15 2.99 7.35 18.89
N MET A 16 1.80 7.37 19.49
CA MET A 16 0.59 7.90 18.87
C MET A 16 0.69 9.40 18.59
N PHE A 17 1.19 10.18 19.56
CA PHE A 17 1.34 11.63 19.48
C PHE A 17 2.31 12.02 18.37
N LEU A 18 3.52 11.45 18.35
CA LEU A 18 4.51 11.72 17.30
C LEU A 18 3.96 11.35 15.92
N GLY A 19 3.32 10.19 15.78
CA GLY A 19 2.71 9.84 14.51
C GLY A 19 1.62 10.81 14.06
N THR A 20 0.82 11.33 15.00
CA THR A 20 -0.21 12.33 14.72
C THR A 20 0.42 13.67 14.31
N VAL A 21 1.42 14.15 15.06
CA VAL A 21 2.19 15.37 14.72
C VAL A 21 2.86 15.23 13.36
N GLY A 22 3.48 14.08 13.09
CA GLY A 22 4.08 13.78 11.79
C GLY A 22 3.06 13.84 10.66
N ALA A 23 1.89 13.22 10.82
CA ALA A 23 0.79 13.29 9.86
C ALA A 23 0.27 14.72 9.65
N PHE A 24 0.16 15.53 10.71
CA PHE A 24 -0.19 16.95 10.59
C PHE A 24 0.86 17.76 9.82
N MET A 25 2.15 17.53 10.11
CA MET A 25 3.23 18.20 9.39
C MET A 25 3.24 17.82 7.90
N ILE A 26 3.01 16.55 7.59
CA ILE A 26 2.84 16.07 6.21
C ILE A 26 1.65 16.75 5.55
N ALA A 27 0.52 16.85 6.25
CA ALA A 27 -0.68 17.48 5.70
C ALA A 27 -0.45 18.97 5.39
N ILE A 28 0.14 19.72 6.32
CA ILE A 28 0.42 21.15 6.13
C ILE A 28 1.49 21.36 5.05
N GLY A 29 2.61 20.64 5.09
CA GLY A 29 3.63 20.71 4.05
C GLY A 29 3.10 20.28 2.68
N GLY A 30 2.16 19.32 2.68
CA GLY A 30 1.43 18.86 1.51
C GLY A 30 0.58 19.94 0.84
N LEU A 31 0.04 20.90 1.62
CA LEU A 31 -0.64 22.06 1.04
C LEU A 31 0.30 22.98 0.25
N GLY A 32 1.61 22.93 0.50
CA GLY A 32 2.59 23.69 -0.28
C GLY A 32 3.25 22.87 -1.39
N ALA A 33 3.55 21.60 -1.13
CA ALA A 33 4.37 20.77 -2.01
C ALA A 33 3.60 19.65 -2.75
N GLY A 34 2.30 19.49 -2.48
CA GLY A 34 1.47 18.44 -3.06
C GLY A 34 1.13 18.65 -4.53
N ALA A 35 0.58 17.60 -5.13
CA ALA A 35 0.18 17.55 -6.52
C ALA A 35 -1.22 18.17 -6.72
N TYR A 36 -1.28 19.48 -6.88
CA TYR A 36 -2.51 20.21 -7.23
C TYR A 36 -2.88 20.15 -8.72
N PRO A 37 -4.16 20.35 -9.08
CA PRO A 37 -4.57 20.40 -10.48
C PRO A 37 -3.93 21.61 -11.17
N VAL A 38 -3.64 21.47 -12.46
CA VAL A 38 -2.92 22.49 -13.24
C VAL A 38 -3.81 23.69 -13.51
N LEU A 39 -5.09 23.45 -13.80
CA LEU A 39 -6.10 24.47 -14.05
C LEU A 39 -7.15 24.48 -12.94
N HIS A 40 -7.80 25.64 -12.76
CA HIS A 40 -8.91 25.85 -11.82
C HIS A 40 -8.65 25.34 -10.40
N ASN A 41 -7.41 25.44 -9.90
CA ASN A 41 -7.09 25.05 -8.54
C ASN A 41 -7.77 26.00 -7.53
N PRO A 42 -8.82 25.57 -6.80
CA PRO A 42 -9.53 26.44 -5.88
C PRO A 42 -8.66 26.80 -4.66
N PHE A 43 -7.63 26.00 -4.35
CA PHE A 43 -6.82 26.18 -3.16
C PHE A 43 -5.81 27.33 -3.28
N TRP A 44 -5.46 27.78 -4.50
CA TRP A 44 -4.53 28.91 -4.68
C TRP A 44 -5.11 30.26 -4.25
N GLN A 45 -6.43 30.35 -4.12
CA GLN A 45 -7.10 31.55 -3.61
C GLN A 45 -6.98 31.68 -2.08
N LEU A 46 -6.63 30.60 -1.38
CA LEU A 46 -6.43 30.61 0.07
C LEU A 46 -5.03 31.21 0.37
N PRO A 47 -4.93 32.34 1.12
CA PRO A 47 -3.65 33.02 1.34
C PRO A 47 -2.58 32.12 1.96
N PHE A 48 -2.97 31.27 2.89
CA PHE A 48 -2.07 30.31 3.55
C PHE A 48 -1.49 29.30 2.56
N VAL A 49 -2.34 28.68 1.73
CA VAL A 49 -1.91 27.70 0.72
C VAL A 49 -1.05 28.37 -0.35
N SER A 50 -1.45 29.55 -0.84
CA SER A 50 -0.67 30.33 -1.83
C SER A 50 0.73 30.67 -1.31
N THR A 51 0.85 30.98 -0.03
CA THR A 51 2.16 31.26 0.59
C THR A 51 3.01 30.01 0.66
N LEU A 52 2.46 28.90 1.17
CA LEU A 52 3.16 27.62 1.26
C LEU A 52 3.58 27.08 -0.11
N SER A 53 2.77 27.27 -1.14
CA SER A 53 3.07 26.80 -2.50
C SER A 53 4.22 27.56 -3.15
N ARG A 54 4.43 28.82 -2.79
CA ARG A 54 5.62 29.61 -3.20
C ARG A 54 6.88 29.17 -2.47
N MET A 55 6.73 28.54 -1.30
CA MET A 55 7.82 28.03 -0.47
C MET A 55 8.08 26.53 -0.71
N LEU A 56 8.12 26.08 -1.97
CA LEU A 56 8.19 24.66 -2.35
C LEU A 56 9.28 23.87 -1.59
N HIS A 57 10.48 24.43 -1.44
CA HIS A 57 11.57 23.77 -0.71
C HIS A 57 11.23 23.57 0.76
N ALA A 58 10.78 24.63 1.46
CA ALA A 58 10.44 24.57 2.88
C ALA A 58 9.22 23.65 3.12
N SER A 59 8.20 23.73 2.26
CA SER A 59 7.03 22.86 2.32
C SER A 59 7.39 21.39 2.09
N THR A 60 8.31 21.11 1.16
CA THR A 60 8.82 19.75 0.91
C THR A 60 9.62 19.22 2.10
N VAL A 61 10.51 20.04 2.66
CA VAL A 61 11.28 19.70 3.86
C VAL A 61 10.34 19.44 5.04
N MET A 62 9.28 20.24 5.20
CA MET A 62 8.25 20.02 6.23
C MET A 62 7.55 18.67 6.09
N VAL A 63 7.23 18.24 4.86
CA VAL A 63 6.71 16.90 4.60
C VAL A 63 7.71 15.84 5.05
N PHE A 64 8.99 15.93 4.65
CA PHE A 64 9.99 14.94 5.05
C PHE A 64 10.25 14.90 6.56
N LEU A 65 10.26 16.05 7.25
CA LEU A 65 10.30 16.10 8.71
C LEU A 65 9.10 15.38 9.33
N GLY A 66 7.91 15.62 8.79
CA GLY A 66 6.69 14.94 9.23
C GLY A 66 6.75 13.43 9.00
N ILE A 67 7.30 12.97 7.88
CA ILE A 67 7.55 11.54 7.62
C ILE A 67 8.52 10.96 8.65
N GLY A 68 9.62 11.66 8.95
CA GLY A 68 10.57 11.24 9.99
C GLY A 68 9.93 11.07 11.35
N ILE A 69 9.10 12.04 11.78
CA ILE A 69 8.40 11.98 13.06
C ILE A 69 7.33 10.86 13.05
N LEU A 70 6.62 10.68 11.93
CA LEU A 70 5.67 9.57 11.73
C LEU A 70 6.35 8.21 11.87
N VAL A 71 7.49 8.02 11.20
CA VAL A 71 8.30 6.81 11.28
C VAL A 71 8.79 6.58 12.71
N ILE A 72 9.25 7.61 13.43
CA ILE A 72 9.65 7.47 14.84
C ILE A 72 8.46 7.00 15.68
N GLY A 73 7.29 7.61 15.53
CA GLY A 73 6.06 7.18 16.21
C GLY A 73 5.73 5.72 15.93
N TRP A 74 5.80 5.32 14.66
CA TRP A 74 5.60 3.94 14.22
C TRP A 74 6.63 2.96 14.79
N LEU A 75 7.91 3.30 14.82
CA LEU A 75 8.97 2.46 15.40
C LEU A 75 8.85 2.34 16.92
N LEU A 76 8.47 3.41 17.62
CA LEU A 76 8.20 3.37 19.06
C LEU A 76 7.02 2.44 19.39
N MET A 77 6.02 2.40 18.50
CA MET A 77 4.85 1.51 18.60
C MET A 77 5.22 0.03 18.45
N ALA A 78 6.28 -0.31 17.70
CA ALA A 78 6.71 -1.68 17.44
C ALA A 78 6.82 -2.54 18.71
N ARG A 79 7.26 -1.93 19.82
CA ARG A 79 7.40 -2.59 21.13
C ARG A 79 6.08 -3.17 21.66
N PHE A 80 4.94 -2.62 21.26
CA PHE A 80 3.61 -3.06 21.70
C PHE A 80 2.92 -3.98 20.68
N CYS A 81 3.56 -4.19 19.54
CA CYS A 81 3.00 -4.93 18.41
C CYS A 81 3.75 -6.23 18.14
N VAL A 82 5.07 -6.22 18.26
CA VAL A 82 5.93 -7.33 17.83
C VAL A 82 6.34 -8.19 19.02
N SER A 83 5.98 -9.47 18.98
CA SER A 83 6.49 -10.47 19.94
C SER A 83 7.72 -11.19 19.38
N LEU A 84 8.92 -10.60 19.58
CA LEU A 84 10.18 -11.26 19.23
C LEU A 84 10.49 -12.38 20.24
N ARG A 85 11.00 -13.53 19.76
CA ARG A 85 11.26 -14.76 20.54
C ARG A 85 12.00 -14.56 21.87
N ARG A 86 12.76 -13.46 22.03
CA ARG A 86 13.60 -13.16 23.21
C ARG A 86 13.00 -12.13 24.17
N ARG A 87 11.79 -11.62 23.94
CA ARG A 87 11.18 -10.58 24.81
C ARG A 87 9.74 -10.94 25.18
N ARG A 88 9.42 -10.95 26.48
CA ARG A 88 8.02 -10.93 26.93
C ARG A 88 7.42 -9.57 26.60
N VAL A 89 6.44 -9.53 25.71
CA VAL A 89 5.84 -8.29 25.21
C VAL A 89 4.44 -8.12 25.76
N HIS A 90 4.12 -6.89 26.18
CA HIS A 90 2.75 -6.51 26.48
C HIS A 90 2.08 -6.03 25.20
N LEU A 91 1.39 -6.95 24.51
CA LEU A 91 0.62 -6.61 23.31
C LEU A 91 -0.56 -5.72 23.68
N VAL A 92 -0.70 -4.59 22.99
CA VAL A 92 -1.84 -3.68 23.20
C VAL A 92 -3.12 -4.23 22.56
N PRO A 93 -4.30 -3.86 23.06
CA PRO A 93 -5.55 -4.14 22.36
C PRO A 93 -5.55 -3.59 20.94
N VAL A 94 -6.10 -4.35 19.99
CA VAL A 94 -6.21 -3.95 18.58
C VAL A 94 -7.02 -2.64 18.41
N SER A 95 -7.94 -2.35 19.33
CA SER A 95 -8.68 -1.09 19.36
C SER A 95 -7.78 0.15 19.49
N ILE A 96 -6.63 0.03 20.17
CA ILE A 96 -5.65 1.12 20.23
C ILE A 96 -5.04 1.35 18.85
N LEU A 97 -4.74 0.30 18.09
CA LEU A 97 -4.20 0.44 16.74
C LEU A 97 -5.20 1.07 15.77
N TRP A 98 -6.50 0.77 15.91
CA TRP A 98 -7.55 1.46 15.15
C TRP A 98 -7.65 2.94 15.50
N ARG A 99 -7.56 3.31 16.78
CA ARG A 99 -7.52 4.72 17.19
C ARG A 99 -6.30 5.44 16.63
N THR A 100 -5.14 4.79 16.64
CA THR A 100 -3.91 5.29 16.02
C THR A 100 -4.10 5.49 14.51
N PHE A 101 -4.69 4.52 13.82
CA PHE A 101 -4.98 4.61 12.39
C PHE A 101 -5.83 5.83 12.08
N VAL A 102 -6.95 6.01 12.79
CA VAL A 102 -7.83 7.17 12.63
C VAL A 102 -7.08 8.47 12.89
N ALA A 103 -6.32 8.56 13.99
CA ALA A 103 -5.57 9.76 14.35
C ALA A 103 -4.51 10.15 13.29
N TRP A 104 -3.85 9.16 12.68
CA TRP A 104 -2.80 9.41 11.67
C TRP A 104 -3.38 9.65 10.27
N VAL A 105 -4.56 9.11 9.97
CA VAL A 105 -5.22 9.28 8.66
C VAL A 105 -5.98 10.59 8.56
N ILE A 106 -6.60 11.09 9.64
CA ILE A 106 -7.41 12.32 9.61
C ILE A 106 -6.66 13.50 8.97
N PRO A 107 -5.40 13.82 9.35
CA PRO A 107 -4.65 14.90 8.69
C PRO A 107 -4.40 14.63 7.20
N LEU A 108 -4.10 13.38 6.85
CA LEU A 108 -3.86 12.97 5.46
C LEU A 108 -5.15 12.99 4.61
N TYR A 109 -6.33 12.97 5.24
CA TYR A 109 -7.60 13.04 4.53
C TYR A 109 -7.84 14.40 3.86
N VAL A 110 -7.32 15.49 4.45
CA VAL A 110 -7.62 16.86 4.03
C VAL A 110 -6.47 17.56 3.28
N THR A 111 -5.34 16.90 3.11
CA THR A 111 -4.19 17.44 2.35
C THR A 111 -4.38 17.32 0.83
N ALA A 112 -3.58 18.08 0.07
CA ALA A 112 -3.41 17.84 -1.36
C ALA A 112 -2.93 16.38 -1.63
N PRO A 113 -3.18 15.82 -2.83
CA PRO A 113 -2.56 14.54 -3.23
C PRO A 113 -1.04 14.59 -3.08
N LEU A 114 -0.45 13.49 -2.59
CA LEU A 114 0.98 13.40 -2.29
C LEU A 114 1.66 12.28 -3.07
N PHE A 115 2.93 12.47 -3.41
CA PHE A 115 3.84 11.48 -3.99
C PHE A 115 3.48 10.97 -5.39
N THR A 116 2.31 11.30 -5.93
CA THR A 116 1.88 10.96 -7.28
C THR A 116 0.86 11.97 -7.80
N GLN A 117 0.65 11.94 -9.11
CA GLN A 117 -0.41 12.65 -9.82
C GLN A 117 -1.45 11.68 -10.42
N ASP A 118 -1.34 10.37 -10.18
CA ASP A 118 -2.20 9.35 -10.80
C ASP A 118 -3.70 9.55 -10.51
N ILE A 119 -4.05 10.23 -9.41
CA ILE A 119 -5.42 10.60 -9.09
C ILE A 119 -6.12 11.37 -10.21
N TYR A 120 -5.40 12.19 -10.97
CA TYR A 120 -5.97 12.93 -12.10
C TYR A 120 -6.30 12.01 -13.27
N SER A 121 -5.51 10.95 -13.48
CA SER A 121 -5.86 9.87 -14.41
C SER A 121 -7.13 9.16 -13.96
N TYR A 122 -7.30 8.89 -12.66
CA TYR A 122 -8.49 8.22 -12.13
C TYR A 122 -9.76 9.05 -12.31
N LEU A 123 -9.67 10.36 -12.05
CA LEU A 123 -10.78 11.29 -12.27
C LEU A 123 -11.15 11.38 -13.75
N ALA A 124 -10.17 11.52 -14.65
CA ALA A 124 -10.42 11.59 -16.09
C ALA A 124 -11.04 10.29 -16.62
N GLN A 125 -10.48 9.14 -16.25
CA GLN A 125 -11.02 7.82 -16.62
C GLN A 125 -12.41 7.58 -16.03
N GLY A 126 -12.66 8.05 -14.81
CA GLY A 126 -13.98 8.04 -14.19
C GLY A 126 -15.00 8.88 -14.97
N SER A 127 -14.61 10.08 -15.40
CA SER A 127 -15.45 10.96 -16.24
C SER A 127 -15.78 10.33 -17.59
N ILE A 128 -14.79 9.72 -18.24
CA ILE A 128 -15.00 8.99 -19.51
C ILE A 128 -16.01 7.86 -19.30
N ALA A 129 -15.82 7.03 -18.27
CA ALA A 129 -16.74 5.94 -17.96
C ALA A 129 -18.15 6.43 -17.56
N ALA A 130 -18.27 7.54 -16.82
CA ALA A 130 -19.55 8.14 -16.45
C ALA A 130 -20.35 8.63 -17.66
N ARG A 131 -19.67 9.03 -18.74
CA ARG A 131 -20.29 9.42 -20.04
C ARG A 131 -20.70 8.21 -20.88
N GLY A 132 -20.44 6.98 -20.42
CA GLY A 132 -20.66 5.76 -21.19
C GLY A 132 -19.67 5.58 -22.34
N TRP A 133 -18.53 6.27 -22.31
CA TRP A 133 -17.48 6.13 -23.31
C TRP A 133 -16.52 5.02 -22.91
N ASP A 134 -15.90 4.38 -23.90
CA ASP A 134 -14.93 3.30 -23.68
C ASP A 134 -13.58 3.86 -23.21
N PRO A 135 -13.19 3.66 -21.93
CA PRO A 135 -11.92 4.16 -21.41
C PRO A 135 -10.70 3.33 -21.86
N TYR A 136 -10.93 2.27 -22.64
CA TYR A 136 -9.89 1.42 -23.21
C TYR A 136 -9.55 1.77 -24.67
N ALA A 137 -10.37 2.60 -25.32
CA ALA A 137 -10.21 2.92 -26.73
C ALA A 137 -8.99 3.82 -27.01
N ALA A 138 -8.71 4.78 -26.11
CA ALA A 138 -7.57 5.68 -26.20
C ALA A 138 -7.27 6.32 -24.83
N GLY A 139 -6.27 7.22 -24.75
CA GLY A 139 -5.94 7.91 -23.50
C GLY A 139 -6.89 9.04 -23.14
N PRO A 140 -6.80 9.59 -21.91
CA PRO A 140 -7.63 10.71 -21.48
C PRO A 140 -7.60 11.93 -22.40
N VAL A 141 -6.44 12.29 -22.97
CA VAL A 141 -6.32 13.43 -23.91
C VAL A 141 -7.02 13.15 -25.24
N ASP A 142 -7.11 11.90 -25.63
CA ASP A 142 -7.65 11.51 -26.94
C ASP A 142 -9.17 11.38 -26.88
N LEU A 143 -9.72 11.00 -25.71
CA LEU A 143 -11.15 10.78 -25.50
C LEU A 143 -11.87 12.02 -24.97
N LEU A 144 -11.23 12.82 -24.13
CA LEU A 144 -11.78 14.08 -23.63
C LEU A 144 -11.16 15.25 -24.41
N GLU A 145 -11.86 16.39 -24.48
CA GLU A 145 -11.32 17.59 -25.12
C GLU A 145 -9.98 18.01 -24.49
N PRO A 146 -8.97 18.42 -25.28
CA PRO A 146 -7.67 18.84 -24.75
C PRO A 146 -7.74 19.97 -23.72
N ASP A 147 -8.76 20.82 -23.81
CA ASP A 147 -9.01 21.95 -22.90
C ASP A 147 -9.75 21.54 -21.62
N ASN A 148 -10.19 20.28 -21.51
CA ASN A 148 -10.85 19.77 -20.32
C ASN A 148 -9.90 19.88 -19.10
N PRO A 149 -10.32 20.51 -17.99
CA PRO A 149 -9.48 20.71 -16.81
C PRO A 149 -8.88 19.41 -16.25
N LEU A 150 -9.64 18.30 -16.26
CA LEU A 150 -9.18 16.99 -15.77
C LEU A 150 -7.97 16.52 -16.58
N VAL A 151 -8.07 16.58 -17.91
CA VAL A 151 -7.05 16.15 -18.87
C VAL A 151 -5.76 16.92 -18.68
N ARG A 152 -5.86 18.25 -18.49
CA ARG A 152 -4.71 19.13 -18.28
C ARG A 152 -3.91 18.81 -17.01
N SER A 153 -4.49 18.05 -16.08
CA SER A 153 -3.83 17.62 -14.84
C SER A 153 -3.34 16.16 -14.90
N VAL A 154 -3.66 15.41 -15.95
CA VAL A 154 -3.19 14.03 -16.16
C VAL A 154 -1.67 14.05 -16.43
N PRO A 155 -0.88 13.19 -15.78
CA PRO A 155 0.55 13.06 -16.08
C PRO A 155 0.79 12.71 -17.55
N LEU A 156 1.80 13.35 -18.16
CA LEU A 156 2.15 13.13 -19.57
C LEU A 156 2.42 11.65 -19.90
N MET A 157 2.99 10.90 -18.96
CA MET A 157 3.26 9.46 -19.12
C MET A 157 1.99 8.61 -19.29
N TRP A 158 0.82 9.14 -18.93
CA TRP A 158 -0.47 8.45 -18.98
C TRP A 158 -1.48 9.11 -19.93
N SER A 159 -1.12 10.24 -20.52
CA SER A 159 -2.10 11.14 -21.16
C SER A 159 -2.72 10.55 -22.43
N HIS A 160 -1.95 9.73 -23.16
CA HIS A 160 -2.37 9.00 -24.37
C HIS A 160 -2.52 7.49 -24.13
N SER A 161 -2.42 7.04 -22.88
CA SER A 161 -2.49 5.62 -22.55
C SER A 161 -3.92 5.23 -22.15
N PRO A 162 -4.49 4.16 -22.74
CA PRO A 162 -5.75 3.59 -22.28
C PRO A 162 -5.74 3.23 -20.79
N ALA A 163 -6.93 3.15 -20.18
CA ALA A 163 -7.04 2.78 -18.78
C ALA A 163 -6.49 1.36 -18.51
N PRO A 164 -5.52 1.19 -17.59
CA PRO A 164 -5.02 -0.14 -17.21
C PRO A 164 -5.88 -0.81 -16.13
N TYR A 165 -6.93 -0.14 -15.67
CA TYR A 165 -7.77 -0.59 -14.56
C TYR A 165 -9.03 -1.27 -15.06
N GLY A 166 -9.54 -2.24 -14.30
CA GLY A 166 -10.76 -2.95 -14.68
C GLY A 166 -12.05 -2.25 -14.22
N PRO A 167 -13.20 -2.89 -14.47
CA PRO A 167 -14.53 -2.37 -14.19
C PRO A 167 -14.80 -2.00 -12.74
N THR A 168 -14.12 -2.63 -11.76
CA THR A 168 -14.35 -2.26 -10.35
C THR A 168 -13.80 -0.85 -10.08
N ALA A 169 -12.59 -0.56 -10.56
CA ALA A 169 -11.98 0.75 -10.38
C ALA A 169 -12.67 1.84 -11.20
N LEU A 170 -12.93 1.55 -12.47
CA LEU A 170 -13.64 2.47 -13.35
C LEU A 170 -15.08 2.70 -12.89
N GLY A 171 -15.74 1.68 -12.35
CA GLY A 171 -17.11 1.78 -11.84
C GLY A 171 -17.25 2.75 -10.67
N TYR A 172 -16.44 2.61 -9.61
CA TYR A 172 -16.50 3.61 -8.53
C TYR A 172 -15.98 4.98 -9.00
N GLY A 173 -15.06 5.04 -9.97
CA GLY A 173 -14.62 6.28 -10.60
C GLY A 173 -15.77 6.99 -11.32
N ALA A 174 -16.57 6.27 -12.09
CA ALA A 174 -17.75 6.78 -12.78
C ALA A 174 -18.82 7.27 -11.80
N VAL A 175 -19.07 6.52 -10.72
CA VAL A 175 -19.98 6.96 -9.65
C VAL A 175 -19.49 8.24 -8.99
N ILE A 176 -18.20 8.32 -8.66
CA ILE A 176 -17.60 9.52 -8.04
C ILE A 176 -17.67 10.72 -8.99
N SER A 177 -17.30 10.54 -10.26
CA SER A 177 -17.43 11.59 -11.28
C SER A 177 -18.87 12.10 -11.39
N SER A 178 -19.84 11.20 -11.46
CA SER A 178 -21.26 11.53 -11.56
C SER A 178 -21.77 12.31 -10.32
N LEU A 179 -21.39 11.86 -9.11
CA LEU A 179 -21.79 12.49 -7.85
C LEU A 179 -21.15 13.87 -7.64
N THR A 180 -19.94 14.07 -8.18
CA THR A 180 -19.15 15.28 -7.95
C THR A 180 -19.20 16.26 -9.12
N HIS A 181 -19.85 15.88 -10.22
CA HIS A 181 -19.84 16.62 -11.48
C HIS A 181 -18.40 17.00 -11.90
N ASP A 182 -17.49 16.03 -11.84
CA ASP A 182 -16.06 16.20 -12.15
C ASP A 182 -15.32 17.24 -11.29
N SER A 183 -15.83 17.57 -10.10
CA SER A 183 -15.14 18.46 -9.15
C SER A 183 -13.86 17.83 -8.62
N PHE A 184 -12.71 18.50 -8.80
CA PHE A 184 -11.42 18.04 -8.28
C PHE A 184 -11.44 17.78 -6.78
N VAL A 185 -11.96 18.73 -5.99
CA VAL A 185 -11.90 18.64 -4.52
C VAL A 185 -12.74 17.49 -4.03
N ALA A 186 -14.00 17.43 -4.46
CA ALA A 186 -14.92 16.38 -4.03
C ALA A 186 -14.48 15.00 -4.56
N GLY A 187 -14.02 14.93 -5.82
CA GLY A 187 -13.50 13.70 -6.43
C GLY A 187 -12.29 13.15 -5.70
N ILE A 188 -11.30 14.00 -5.36
CA ILE A 188 -10.12 13.63 -4.57
C ILE A 188 -10.54 13.12 -3.18
N LEU A 189 -11.45 13.81 -2.49
CA LEU A 189 -11.91 13.42 -1.16
C LEU A 189 -12.67 12.09 -1.16
N LEU A 190 -13.51 11.83 -2.17
CA LEU A 190 -14.24 10.57 -2.30
C LEU A 190 -13.31 9.42 -2.71
N HIS A 191 -12.37 9.62 -3.62
CA HIS A 191 -11.36 8.60 -3.93
C HIS A 191 -10.48 8.29 -2.72
N ARG A 192 -10.09 9.30 -1.94
CA ARG A 192 -9.36 9.08 -0.69
C ARG A 192 -10.20 8.33 0.34
N LEU A 193 -11.51 8.56 0.40
CA LEU A 193 -12.42 7.79 1.23
C LEU A 193 -12.46 6.31 0.80
N VAL A 194 -12.49 6.02 -0.51
CA VAL A 194 -12.37 4.65 -1.03
C VAL A 194 -11.06 4.00 -0.57
N SER A 195 -9.94 4.72 -0.62
CA SER A 195 -8.66 4.21 -0.11
C SER A 195 -8.68 3.90 1.40
N ILE A 196 -9.28 4.77 2.20
CA ILE A 196 -9.40 4.58 3.66
C ILE A 196 -10.29 3.37 3.97
N ILE A 197 -11.41 3.21 3.25
CA ILE A 197 -12.30 2.05 3.39
C ILE A 197 -11.58 0.77 2.99
N GLY A 198 -10.85 0.77 1.87
CA GLY A 198 -10.04 -0.35 1.43
C GLY A 198 -9.00 -0.77 2.48
N LEU A 199 -8.31 0.21 3.07
CA LEU A 199 -7.31 -0.04 4.10
C LEU A 199 -7.93 -0.50 5.44
N ALA A 200 -9.11 0.01 5.79
CA ALA A 200 -9.86 -0.47 6.95
C ALA A 200 -10.35 -1.91 6.75
N LEU A 201 -10.82 -2.25 5.55
CA LEU A 201 -11.20 -3.61 5.18
C LEU A 201 -9.99 -4.55 5.22
N ALA A 202 -8.83 -4.10 4.72
CA ALA A 202 -7.56 -4.82 4.83
C ALA A 202 -7.18 -5.06 6.29
N GLY A 203 -7.30 -4.05 7.16
CA GLY A 203 -7.03 -4.19 8.60
C GLY A 203 -7.93 -5.22 9.29
N TRP A 204 -9.24 -5.20 8.99
CA TRP A 204 -10.17 -6.21 9.48
C TRP A 204 -9.73 -7.62 9.05
N ALA A 205 -9.38 -7.79 7.78
CA ALA A 205 -8.93 -9.07 7.23
C ALA A 205 -7.60 -9.50 7.85
N LEU A 206 -6.61 -8.62 7.99
CA LEU A 206 -5.31 -8.89 8.60
C LEU A 206 -5.45 -9.40 10.04
N VAL A 207 -6.35 -8.81 10.84
CA VAL A 207 -6.60 -9.28 12.20
C VAL A 207 -7.11 -10.72 12.23
N ARG A 208 -7.95 -11.12 11.27
CA ARG A 208 -8.49 -12.48 11.19
C ARG A 208 -7.48 -13.47 10.61
N LEU A 209 -6.87 -13.12 9.48
CA LEU A 209 -5.85 -13.92 8.81
C LEU A 209 -4.64 -14.19 9.71
N SER A 210 -4.22 -13.19 10.49
CA SER A 210 -3.11 -13.36 11.45
C SER A 210 -3.40 -14.38 12.53
N ARG A 211 -4.64 -14.40 13.06
CA ARG A 211 -5.05 -15.41 14.05
C ARG A 211 -5.01 -16.82 13.49
N ARG A 212 -5.42 -17.00 12.23
CA ARG A 212 -5.33 -18.29 11.51
C ARG A 212 -3.89 -18.77 11.36
N CYS A 213 -2.98 -17.84 11.13
CA CYS A 213 -1.56 -18.13 10.94
C CYS A 213 -0.76 -18.16 12.26
N GLY A 214 -1.39 -17.96 13.41
CA GLY A 214 -0.70 -17.89 14.71
C GLY A 214 0.21 -16.68 14.88
N VAL A 215 0.00 -15.61 14.11
CA VAL A 215 0.75 -14.35 14.19
C VAL A 215 -0.03 -13.36 15.06
N PRO A 216 0.63 -12.60 15.96
CA PRO A 216 -0.04 -11.54 16.70
C PRO A 216 -0.72 -10.53 15.76
N SER A 217 -2.03 -10.32 15.92
CA SER A 217 -2.78 -9.38 15.08
C SER A 217 -2.25 -7.95 15.15
N GLN A 218 -1.58 -7.59 16.25
CA GLN A 218 -0.92 -6.32 16.42
C GLN A 218 0.27 -6.15 15.48
N THR A 219 1.11 -7.19 15.31
CA THR A 219 2.19 -7.20 14.31
C THR A 219 1.62 -6.98 12.90
N ALA A 220 0.53 -7.69 12.56
CA ALA A 220 -0.08 -7.61 11.24
C ALA A 220 -0.65 -6.20 10.96
N MET A 221 -1.40 -5.62 11.90
CA MET A 221 -1.93 -4.26 11.80
C MET A 221 -0.81 -3.20 11.75
N TRP A 222 0.27 -3.41 12.49
CA TRP A 222 1.40 -2.48 12.54
C TRP A 222 2.23 -2.48 11.24
N LEU A 223 2.54 -3.64 10.67
CA LEU A 223 3.29 -3.77 9.41
C LEU A 223 2.44 -3.53 8.15
N GLY A 224 1.12 -3.74 8.23
CA GLY A 224 0.19 -3.52 7.13
C GLY A 224 -0.43 -2.12 7.16
N VAL A 225 -1.44 -1.92 8.02
CA VAL A 225 -2.29 -0.71 8.03
C VAL A 225 -1.58 0.53 8.56
N LEU A 226 -0.83 0.41 9.66
CA LEU A 226 -0.11 1.54 10.26
C LEU A 226 1.26 1.77 9.64
N ASN A 227 1.60 1.03 8.58
CA ASN A 227 2.86 1.19 7.87
C ASN A 227 2.94 2.60 7.27
N PRO A 228 3.99 3.39 7.57
CA PRO A 228 4.16 4.73 7.00
C PRO A 228 4.05 4.73 5.48
N LEU A 229 4.65 3.75 4.80
CA LEU A 229 4.57 3.63 3.34
C LEU A 229 3.13 3.43 2.86
N ALA A 230 2.31 2.66 3.60
CA ALA A 230 0.89 2.47 3.28
C ALA A 230 0.10 3.77 3.48
N LEU A 231 0.31 4.48 4.60
CA LEU A 231 -0.40 5.73 4.87
C LEU A 231 -0.04 6.82 3.84
N LEU A 232 1.24 6.95 3.52
CA LEU A 232 1.75 7.97 2.60
C LEU A 232 1.26 7.73 1.17
N HIS A 233 1.40 6.51 0.65
CA HIS A 233 1.08 6.23 -0.75
C HIS A 233 -0.39 5.82 -0.95
N LEU A 234 -0.94 4.95 -0.12
CA LEU A 234 -2.31 4.46 -0.33
C LEU A 234 -3.36 5.52 0.04
N VAL A 235 -3.12 6.32 1.09
CA VAL A 235 -4.05 7.39 1.51
C VAL A 235 -3.59 8.75 0.98
N GLY A 236 -2.35 9.15 1.25
CA GLY A 236 -1.82 10.44 0.77
C GLY A 236 -1.77 10.54 -0.75
N GLY A 237 -1.27 9.50 -1.41
CA GLY A 237 -1.22 9.37 -2.87
C GLY A 237 -2.46 8.78 -3.53
N ILE A 238 -3.43 8.32 -2.74
CA ILE A 238 -4.76 7.87 -3.22
C ILE A 238 -4.63 6.71 -4.22
N HIS A 239 -3.66 5.81 -4.01
CA HIS A 239 -3.47 4.67 -4.89
C HIS A 239 -4.57 3.62 -4.77
N ASN A 240 -5.07 3.15 -5.92
CA ASN A 240 -6.13 2.13 -6.05
C ASN A 240 -5.78 0.80 -5.36
N GLU A 241 -4.49 0.54 -5.13
CA GLU A 241 -3.94 -0.56 -4.34
C GLU A 241 -4.59 -0.68 -2.95
N ALA A 242 -5.06 0.41 -2.36
CA ALA A 242 -5.78 0.41 -1.10
C ALA A 242 -7.08 -0.42 -1.17
N ALA A 243 -7.91 -0.15 -2.18
CA ALA A 243 -9.13 -0.89 -2.46
C ALA A 243 -8.83 -2.33 -2.88
N MET A 244 -7.82 -2.51 -3.74
CA MET A 244 -7.34 -3.84 -4.16
C MET A 244 -6.96 -4.71 -2.96
N LEU A 245 -6.12 -4.22 -2.05
CA LEU A 245 -5.67 -4.99 -0.87
C LEU A 245 -6.81 -5.28 0.10
N GLY A 246 -7.72 -4.33 0.30
CA GLY A 246 -8.91 -4.52 1.13
C GLY A 246 -9.79 -5.66 0.63
N LEU A 247 -10.19 -5.57 -0.64
CA LEU A 247 -11.03 -6.58 -1.29
C LEU A 247 -10.33 -7.95 -1.35
N LEU A 248 -9.04 -7.97 -1.72
CA LEU A 248 -8.25 -9.20 -1.83
C LEU A 248 -8.19 -9.93 -0.48
N LEU A 249 -7.79 -9.24 0.58
CA LEU A 249 -7.56 -9.89 1.88
C LEU A 249 -8.88 -10.28 2.53
N ALA A 250 -9.91 -9.44 2.40
CA ALA A 250 -11.24 -9.79 2.89
C ALA A 250 -11.80 -11.00 2.15
N GLY A 251 -11.67 -11.03 0.82
CA GLY A 251 -12.09 -12.17 0.02
C GLY A 251 -11.36 -13.46 0.41
N LEU A 252 -10.04 -13.38 0.62
CA LEU A 252 -9.25 -14.53 1.09
C LEU A 252 -9.69 -15.00 2.49
N GLU A 253 -9.93 -14.08 3.43
CA GLU A 253 -10.45 -14.42 4.76
C GLU A 253 -11.82 -15.11 4.67
N LEU A 254 -12.73 -14.64 3.81
CA LEU A 254 -14.04 -15.25 3.64
C LEU A 254 -13.95 -16.65 3.03
N VAL A 255 -13.11 -16.86 2.01
CA VAL A 255 -12.85 -18.19 1.45
C VAL A 255 -12.30 -19.13 2.53
N LEU A 256 -11.26 -18.69 3.25
CA LEU A 256 -10.66 -19.48 4.33
C LEU A 256 -11.66 -19.80 5.43
N ARG A 257 -12.52 -18.83 5.77
CA ARG A 257 -13.61 -19.05 6.71
C ARG A 257 -14.62 -20.07 6.21
N GLY A 258 -14.93 -20.09 4.91
CA GLY A 258 -15.85 -21.06 4.31
C GLY A 258 -15.32 -22.50 4.34
N VAL A 259 -14.01 -22.69 4.25
CA VAL A 259 -13.37 -24.02 4.27
C VAL A 259 -12.91 -24.50 5.66
N ASP A 260 -13.08 -23.68 6.70
CA ASP A 260 -12.75 -24.08 8.07
C ASP A 260 -13.56 -25.30 8.50
N GLN A 261 -12.91 -26.25 9.18
CA GLN A 261 -13.54 -27.44 9.77
C GLN A 261 -14.27 -27.10 11.09
N VAL A 262 -15.22 -26.17 11.03
CA VAL A 262 -16.09 -25.82 12.15
C VAL A 262 -17.51 -26.19 11.76
N GLU A 263 -18.24 -26.86 12.67
CA GLU A 263 -19.64 -27.21 12.47
C GLU A 263 -20.47 -25.99 12.03
N ARG A 264 -20.94 -26.04 10.78
CA ARG A 264 -21.81 -25.04 10.19
C ARG A 264 -22.59 -25.63 9.01
N PRO A 265 -23.74 -25.06 8.65
CA PRO A 265 -24.48 -25.50 7.47
C PRO A 265 -23.64 -25.35 6.19
N ILE A 266 -23.67 -26.36 5.32
CA ILE A 266 -22.93 -26.37 4.05
C ILE A 266 -23.25 -25.15 3.16
N GLN A 267 -24.50 -24.66 3.22
CA GLN A 267 -24.94 -23.44 2.55
C GLN A 267 -24.14 -22.21 3.00
N SER A 268 -23.87 -22.09 4.31
CA SER A 268 -23.05 -21.00 4.86
C SER A 268 -21.61 -21.07 4.36
N CYS A 269 -21.04 -22.27 4.22
CA CYS A 269 -19.72 -22.45 3.61
C CYS A 269 -19.70 -21.90 2.18
N TRP A 270 -20.66 -22.31 1.35
CA TRP A 270 -20.74 -21.88 -0.04
C TRP A 270 -20.99 -20.37 -0.19
N ILE A 271 -21.84 -19.77 0.64
CA ILE A 271 -22.03 -18.31 0.64
C ILE A 271 -20.72 -17.59 0.91
N LEU A 272 -19.95 -18.03 1.90
CA LEU A 272 -18.64 -17.44 2.23
C LEU A 272 -17.61 -17.65 1.10
N LEU A 273 -17.59 -18.84 0.49
CA LEU A 273 -16.72 -19.15 -0.64
C LEU A 273 -17.00 -18.25 -1.84
N ILE A 274 -18.26 -18.21 -2.28
CA ILE A 274 -18.68 -17.42 -3.44
C ILE A 274 -18.46 -15.94 -3.17
N LEU A 275 -18.89 -15.42 -2.02
CA LEU A 275 -18.65 -14.01 -1.67
C LEU A 275 -17.15 -13.70 -1.62
N GLY A 276 -16.35 -14.58 -1.05
CA GLY A 276 -14.90 -14.40 -0.99
C GLY A 276 -14.24 -14.39 -2.36
N LEU A 277 -14.62 -15.31 -3.26
CA LEU A 277 -14.17 -15.33 -4.64
C LEU A 277 -14.62 -14.07 -5.40
N CYS A 278 -15.85 -13.60 -5.22
CA CYS A 278 -16.34 -12.35 -5.79
C CYS A 278 -15.48 -11.15 -5.36
N LEU A 279 -15.13 -11.04 -4.08
CA LEU A 279 -14.27 -9.96 -3.59
C LEU A 279 -12.85 -10.04 -4.15
N ILE A 280 -12.27 -11.23 -4.27
CA ILE A 280 -10.94 -11.39 -4.89
C ILE A 280 -11.00 -11.00 -6.37
N THR A 281 -12.05 -11.40 -7.10
CA THR A 281 -12.23 -10.99 -8.49
C THR A 281 -12.39 -9.48 -8.60
N ALA A 282 -13.22 -8.85 -7.75
CA ALA A 282 -13.35 -7.39 -7.72
C ALA A 282 -12.00 -6.70 -7.43
N ALA A 283 -11.17 -7.27 -6.54
CA ALA A 283 -9.80 -6.79 -6.34
C ALA A 283 -8.95 -6.91 -7.61
N GLY A 284 -9.06 -8.02 -8.33
CA GLY A 284 -8.44 -8.24 -9.64
C GLY A 284 -8.87 -7.23 -10.72
N LEU A 285 -10.12 -6.78 -10.65
CA LEU A 285 -10.67 -5.76 -11.53
C LEU A 285 -10.41 -4.34 -11.02
N VAL A 286 -9.79 -4.18 -9.85
CA VAL A 286 -9.06 -2.95 -9.50
C VAL A 286 -7.64 -3.04 -10.06
N LYS A 287 -6.95 -4.16 -9.86
CA LYS A 287 -5.62 -4.42 -10.42
C LYS A 287 -5.41 -5.90 -10.66
N VAL A 288 -5.09 -6.28 -11.91
CA VAL A 288 -5.08 -7.68 -12.38
C VAL A 288 -4.16 -8.59 -11.56
N THR A 289 -3.09 -8.04 -10.98
CA THR A 289 -2.18 -8.79 -10.10
C THR A 289 -2.89 -9.43 -8.90
N ALA A 290 -4.00 -8.87 -8.42
CA ALA A 290 -4.79 -9.45 -7.35
C ALA A 290 -5.51 -10.76 -7.73
N LEU A 291 -5.74 -11.04 -9.02
CA LEU A 291 -6.36 -12.30 -9.47
C LEU A 291 -5.52 -13.52 -9.09
N MET A 292 -4.22 -13.36 -8.86
CA MET A 292 -3.36 -14.42 -8.34
C MET A 292 -3.89 -15.02 -7.02
N ALA A 293 -4.58 -14.24 -6.19
CA ALA A 293 -5.19 -14.73 -4.96
C ALA A 293 -6.30 -15.76 -5.20
N LEU A 294 -6.94 -15.78 -6.39
CA LEU A 294 -7.90 -16.83 -6.76
C LEU A 294 -7.23 -18.21 -6.79
N GLY A 295 -5.97 -18.31 -7.23
CA GLY A 295 -5.24 -19.56 -7.19
C GLY A 295 -5.03 -20.08 -5.77
N PHE A 296 -4.68 -19.19 -4.83
CA PHE A 296 -4.50 -19.56 -3.43
C PHE A 296 -5.83 -19.90 -2.72
N ALA A 297 -6.91 -19.20 -3.09
CA ALA A 297 -8.28 -19.53 -2.69
C ALA A 297 -8.71 -20.92 -3.22
N ALA A 298 -8.51 -21.18 -4.51
CA ALA A 298 -8.79 -22.46 -5.14
C ALA A 298 -8.02 -23.61 -4.48
N VAL A 299 -6.75 -23.39 -4.13
CA VAL A 299 -5.96 -24.36 -3.37
C VAL A 299 -6.57 -24.67 -2.00
N ALA A 300 -7.06 -23.66 -1.28
CA ALA A 300 -7.73 -23.88 0.00
C ALA A 300 -9.03 -24.69 -0.16
N ILE A 301 -9.82 -24.39 -1.19
CA ILE A 301 -11.04 -25.12 -1.55
C ILE A 301 -10.73 -26.56 -1.96
N ALA A 302 -9.69 -26.77 -2.77
CA ALA A 302 -9.27 -28.10 -3.22
C ALA A 302 -8.89 -29.01 -2.05
N ARG A 303 -8.20 -28.45 -1.05
CA ARG A 303 -7.85 -29.18 0.18
C ARG A 303 -9.06 -29.50 1.03
N TRP A 304 -10.09 -28.66 1.01
CA TRP A 304 -11.36 -28.92 1.68
C TRP A 304 -12.15 -30.05 1.02
N PHE A 305 -12.09 -30.17 -0.32
CA PHE A 305 -12.72 -31.28 -1.05
C PHE A 305 -12.02 -32.63 -0.89
N GLY A 306 -10.76 -32.66 -0.46
CA GLY A 306 -10.01 -33.90 -0.27
C GLY A 306 -8.53 -33.81 -0.67
N GLY A 307 -8.14 -32.78 -1.43
CA GLY A 307 -6.74 -32.51 -1.77
C GLY A 307 -6.17 -33.36 -2.90
N THR A 308 -7.01 -33.92 -3.77
CA THR A 308 -6.56 -34.60 -4.99
C THR A 308 -6.34 -33.61 -6.15
N ILE A 309 -5.67 -34.04 -7.22
CA ILE A 309 -5.53 -33.21 -8.43
C ILE A 309 -6.89 -32.91 -9.07
N THR A 310 -7.82 -33.87 -9.01
CA THR A 310 -9.19 -33.68 -9.49
C THR A 310 -9.90 -32.60 -8.68
N ASP A 311 -9.69 -32.55 -7.36
CA ASP A 311 -10.24 -31.49 -6.51
C ASP A 311 -9.62 -30.13 -6.80
N LEU A 312 -8.33 -30.09 -7.14
CA LEU A 312 -7.66 -28.88 -7.58
C LEU A 312 -8.25 -28.35 -8.88
N ILE A 313 -8.52 -29.22 -9.85
CA ILE A 313 -9.19 -28.85 -11.11
C ILE A 313 -10.60 -28.34 -10.82
N LYS A 314 -11.40 -29.05 -10.01
CA LYS A 314 -12.77 -28.62 -9.64
C LYS A 314 -12.78 -27.25 -8.95
N ALA A 315 -11.91 -27.06 -7.97
CA ALA A 315 -11.80 -25.79 -7.25
C ALA A 315 -11.30 -24.64 -8.15
N GLY A 316 -10.38 -24.95 -9.07
CA GLY A 316 -9.91 -24.04 -10.09
C GLY A 316 -11.04 -23.61 -11.04
N LEU A 317 -11.83 -24.57 -11.52
CA LEU A 317 -13.00 -24.31 -12.37
C LEU A 317 -14.05 -23.45 -11.65
N ILE A 318 -14.40 -23.78 -10.39
CA ILE A 318 -15.32 -22.95 -9.59
C ILE A 318 -14.80 -21.51 -9.47
N SER A 319 -13.52 -21.35 -9.12
CA SER A 319 -12.92 -20.03 -8.94
C SER A 319 -12.88 -19.24 -10.25
N ALA A 320 -12.55 -19.90 -11.37
CA ALA A 320 -12.55 -19.29 -12.69
C ALA A 320 -13.98 -18.93 -13.15
N SER A 321 -14.96 -19.80 -12.96
CA SER A 321 -16.37 -19.53 -13.30
C SER A 321 -16.91 -18.34 -12.52
N VAL A 322 -16.67 -18.26 -11.21
CA VAL A 322 -17.06 -17.10 -10.41
C VAL A 322 -16.37 -15.84 -10.92
N ALA A 323 -15.06 -15.92 -11.21
CA ALA A 323 -14.32 -14.77 -11.72
C ALA A 323 -14.84 -14.26 -13.07
N VAL A 324 -15.15 -15.16 -14.00
CA VAL A 324 -15.74 -14.80 -15.30
C VAL A 324 -17.12 -14.17 -15.12
N ILE A 325 -17.99 -14.75 -14.29
CA ILE A 325 -19.33 -14.21 -14.03
C ILE A 325 -19.23 -12.81 -13.41
N VAL A 326 -18.41 -12.63 -12.38
CA VAL A 326 -18.24 -11.34 -11.70
C VAL A 326 -17.63 -10.30 -12.63
N ALA A 327 -16.62 -10.68 -13.41
CA ALA A 327 -16.03 -9.79 -14.40
C ALA A 327 -17.04 -9.37 -15.47
N LEU A 328 -17.85 -10.29 -15.97
CA LEU A 328 -18.91 -9.98 -16.93
C LEU A 328 -19.97 -9.06 -16.32
N VAL A 329 -20.49 -9.40 -15.14
CA VAL A 329 -21.50 -8.60 -14.43
C VAL A 329 -21.00 -7.18 -14.18
N LEU A 330 -19.75 -7.02 -13.73
CA LEU A 330 -19.20 -5.69 -13.47
C LEU A 330 -18.88 -4.93 -14.77
N SER A 331 -18.37 -5.61 -15.80
CA SER A 331 -18.10 -4.98 -17.10
C SER A 331 -19.39 -4.49 -17.77
N LEU A 332 -20.45 -5.30 -17.73
CA LEU A 332 -21.77 -4.92 -18.25
C LEU A 332 -22.46 -3.87 -17.37
N GLY A 333 -22.41 -4.05 -16.05
CA GLY A 333 -23.05 -3.15 -15.09
C GLY A 333 -22.43 -1.75 -15.06
N THR A 334 -21.16 -1.62 -15.44
CA THR A 334 -20.49 -0.31 -15.56
C THR A 334 -20.45 0.23 -16.98
N GLY A 335 -20.79 -0.59 -17.99
CA GLY A 335 -20.77 -0.21 -19.40
C GLY A 335 -19.38 -0.08 -20.04
N VAL A 336 -18.28 -0.31 -19.30
CA VAL A 336 -16.91 -0.11 -19.82
C VAL A 336 -16.41 -1.23 -20.74
N GLY A 337 -17.07 -2.39 -20.76
CA GLY A 337 -16.67 -3.53 -21.60
C GLY A 337 -15.43 -4.29 -21.10
N LEU A 338 -14.80 -5.05 -22.01
CA LEU A 338 -13.74 -6.03 -21.69
C LEU A 338 -12.30 -5.58 -22.05
N GLY A 339 -12.10 -4.32 -22.44
CA GLY A 339 -10.80 -3.82 -22.89
C GLY A 339 -9.68 -3.91 -21.85
N TRP A 340 -10.01 -3.96 -20.55
CA TRP A 340 -9.04 -4.17 -19.47
C TRP A 340 -8.20 -5.45 -19.60
N ILE A 341 -8.67 -6.46 -20.36
CA ILE A 341 -7.91 -7.69 -20.61
C ILE A 341 -6.64 -7.39 -21.42
N THR A 342 -6.71 -6.45 -22.36
CA THR A 342 -5.61 -6.11 -23.27
C THR A 342 -4.88 -4.81 -22.88
N SER A 343 -5.52 -3.91 -22.14
CA SER A 343 -4.96 -2.59 -21.77
C SER A 343 -3.92 -2.59 -20.64
N GLN A 344 -3.39 -3.75 -20.24
CA GLN A 344 -2.38 -3.88 -19.17
C GLN A 344 -0.96 -3.46 -19.59
N GLY A 345 -0.71 -3.30 -20.90
CA GLY A 345 0.63 -3.12 -21.46
C GLY A 345 1.21 -1.70 -21.37
N GLY A 346 0.39 -0.66 -21.21
CA GLY A 346 0.82 0.74 -21.27
C GLY A 346 1.90 1.10 -20.24
N ALA A 347 1.91 0.43 -19.10
CA ALA A 347 2.94 0.65 -18.07
C ALA A 347 4.34 0.17 -18.49
N THR A 348 4.47 -0.73 -19.47
CA THR A 348 5.77 -1.32 -19.83
C THR A 348 6.73 -0.36 -20.51
N GLU A 349 6.27 0.79 -21.00
CA GLU A 349 7.15 1.82 -21.59
C GLU A 349 7.97 2.56 -20.53
N ILE A 350 7.59 2.46 -19.25
CA ILE A 350 8.26 3.16 -18.16
C ILE A 350 9.52 2.41 -17.74
N VAL A 351 10.64 3.13 -17.70
CA VAL A 351 11.90 2.61 -17.14
C VAL A 351 11.87 2.74 -15.63
N SER A 352 11.83 1.60 -14.95
CA SER A 352 11.76 1.52 -13.50
C SER A 352 13.10 1.09 -12.90
N TRP A 353 13.75 2.00 -12.17
CA TRP A 353 15.03 1.72 -11.49
C TRP A 353 14.93 0.67 -10.37
N MET A 354 13.75 0.43 -9.82
CA MET A 354 13.52 -0.60 -8.80
C MET A 354 13.25 -2.00 -9.38
N SER A 355 13.03 -2.10 -10.69
CA SER A 355 12.69 -3.36 -11.34
C SER A 355 13.99 -4.11 -11.64
N PHE A 356 14.18 -5.27 -11.03
CA PHE A 356 15.41 -6.05 -11.22
C PHE A 356 15.59 -6.49 -12.67
N SER A 357 14.50 -6.88 -13.34
CA SER A 357 14.50 -7.24 -14.77
C SER A 357 14.84 -6.05 -15.67
N THR A 358 14.31 -4.86 -15.39
CA THR A 358 14.65 -3.65 -16.15
C THR A 358 16.11 -3.25 -15.95
N VAL A 359 16.62 -3.26 -14.70
CA VAL A 359 18.01 -2.91 -14.40
C VAL A 359 18.98 -3.86 -15.10
N LEU A 360 18.72 -5.17 -15.09
CA LEU A 360 19.54 -6.13 -15.83
C LEU A 360 19.50 -5.89 -17.33
N GLY A 361 18.33 -5.55 -17.89
CA GLY A 361 18.20 -5.18 -19.31
C GLY A 361 19.03 -3.95 -19.68
N LEU A 362 18.97 -2.90 -18.86
CA LEU A 362 19.79 -1.69 -19.05
C LEU A 362 21.28 -1.96 -18.88
N ALA A 363 21.67 -2.75 -17.88
CA ALA A 363 23.07 -3.13 -17.65
C ALA A 363 23.62 -3.95 -18.84
N SER A 364 22.84 -4.88 -19.36
CA SER A 364 23.19 -5.64 -20.57
C SER A 364 23.35 -4.73 -21.78
N ALA A 365 22.40 -3.81 -22.00
CA ALA A 365 22.44 -2.84 -23.08
C ALA A 365 23.71 -1.96 -23.01
N PHE A 366 23.99 -1.45 -21.81
CA PHE A 366 25.17 -0.65 -21.53
C PHE A 366 26.47 -1.42 -21.82
N LEU A 367 26.58 -2.66 -21.36
CA LEU A 367 27.76 -3.49 -21.61
C LEU A 367 27.97 -3.77 -23.10
N GLY A 368 26.92 -4.16 -23.83
CA GLY A 368 27.08 -4.44 -25.26
C GLY A 368 27.42 -3.21 -26.09
N MET A 369 26.94 -2.01 -25.71
CA MET A 369 27.38 -0.76 -26.34
C MET A 369 28.88 -0.51 -26.12
N ASN A 370 29.38 -0.73 -24.90
CA ASN A 370 30.82 -0.60 -24.60
C ASN A 370 31.69 -1.65 -25.31
N LEU A 371 31.10 -2.78 -25.72
CA LEU A 371 31.77 -3.84 -26.49
C LEU A 371 31.64 -3.65 -28.00
N GLY A 372 31.05 -2.55 -28.48
CA GLY A 372 30.90 -2.27 -29.92
C GLY A 372 29.76 -3.02 -30.61
N LEU A 373 28.80 -3.59 -29.87
CA LEU A 373 27.66 -4.34 -30.43
C LEU A 373 26.50 -3.44 -30.90
N GLY A 374 26.63 -2.11 -30.79
CA GLY A 374 25.59 -1.14 -31.14
C GLY A 374 24.48 -1.01 -30.08
N ASP A 375 23.50 -0.13 -30.36
CA ASP A 375 22.35 0.07 -29.47
C ASP A 375 21.33 -1.07 -29.65
N HIS A 376 21.20 -1.87 -28.59
CA HIS A 376 20.25 -2.98 -28.49
C HIS A 376 19.40 -2.87 -27.23
N GLN A 377 19.25 -1.66 -26.66
CA GLN A 377 18.55 -1.43 -25.39
C GLN A 377 17.11 -1.96 -25.42
N ARG A 378 16.37 -1.69 -26.49
CA ARG A 378 14.98 -2.15 -26.65
C ARG A 378 14.88 -3.67 -26.59
N VAL A 379 15.78 -4.38 -27.29
CA VAL A 379 15.80 -5.84 -27.31
C VAL A 379 16.19 -6.40 -25.95
N ALA A 380 17.24 -5.85 -25.33
CA ALA A 380 17.68 -6.25 -24.00
C ALA A 380 16.55 -6.09 -22.96
N LEU A 381 15.87 -4.94 -22.94
CA LEU A 381 14.74 -4.70 -22.05
C LEU A 381 13.62 -5.72 -22.26
N THR A 382 13.23 -5.98 -23.52
CA THR A 382 12.19 -6.98 -23.85
C THR A 382 12.57 -8.37 -23.35
N VAL A 383 13.80 -8.81 -23.58
CA VAL A 383 14.29 -10.14 -23.16
C VAL A 383 14.30 -10.26 -21.64
N PHE A 384 14.96 -9.34 -20.94
CA PHE A 384 15.10 -9.44 -19.48
C PHE A 384 13.76 -9.27 -18.75
N ARG A 385 12.86 -8.40 -19.24
CA ARG A 385 11.50 -8.26 -18.69
C ARG A 385 10.67 -9.52 -18.91
N SER A 386 10.77 -10.14 -20.10
CA SER A 386 10.09 -11.41 -20.38
C SER A 386 10.60 -12.53 -19.48
N LEU A 387 11.92 -12.65 -19.33
CA LEU A 387 12.53 -13.61 -18.39
C LEU A 387 12.09 -13.35 -16.95
N GLY A 388 12.03 -12.08 -16.53
CA GLY A 388 11.54 -11.70 -15.21
C GLY A 388 10.10 -12.16 -14.97
N VAL A 389 9.20 -11.95 -15.95
CA VAL A 389 7.81 -12.43 -15.88
C VAL A 389 7.76 -13.96 -15.81
N LEU A 390 8.57 -14.67 -16.59
CA LEU A 390 8.64 -16.14 -16.55
C LEU A 390 9.11 -16.66 -15.19
N VAL A 391 10.14 -16.04 -14.60
CA VAL A 391 10.61 -16.37 -13.25
C VAL A 391 9.51 -16.09 -12.21
N GLY A 392 8.80 -14.98 -12.35
CA GLY A 392 7.63 -14.64 -11.53
C GLY A 392 6.57 -15.73 -11.61
N ILE A 393 6.11 -16.09 -12.81
CA ILE A 393 5.10 -17.15 -13.03
C ILE A 393 5.55 -18.49 -12.45
N ALA A 394 6.78 -18.93 -12.73
CA ALA A 394 7.31 -20.18 -12.20
C ALA A 394 7.29 -20.19 -10.66
N TRP A 395 7.60 -19.07 -10.02
CA TRP A 395 7.53 -18.93 -8.58
C TRP A 395 6.10 -18.95 -8.03
N VAL A 396 5.16 -18.28 -8.70
CA VAL A 396 3.73 -18.34 -8.34
C VAL A 396 3.23 -19.78 -8.37
N VAL A 397 3.49 -20.51 -9.46
CA VAL A 397 3.13 -21.94 -9.58
C VAL A 397 3.78 -22.77 -8.47
N ARG A 398 5.06 -22.51 -8.16
CA ARG A 398 5.78 -23.18 -7.08
C ARG A 398 5.17 -22.91 -5.69
N MET A 399 4.66 -21.70 -5.44
CA MET A 399 3.97 -21.33 -4.19
C MET A 399 2.56 -21.90 -4.11
N LEU A 400 1.82 -21.93 -5.22
CA LEU A 400 0.52 -22.62 -5.32
C LEU A 400 0.68 -24.10 -5.01
N TRP A 401 1.66 -24.76 -5.62
CA TRP A 401 1.94 -26.17 -5.38
C TRP A 401 2.35 -26.45 -3.94
N ALA A 402 3.20 -25.61 -3.33
CA ALA A 402 3.53 -25.75 -1.91
C ALA A 402 2.31 -25.56 -1.00
N SER A 403 1.41 -24.63 -1.35
CA SER A 403 0.17 -24.40 -0.59
C SER A 403 -0.77 -25.59 -0.70
N PHE A 404 -0.87 -26.17 -1.90
CA PHE A 404 -1.67 -27.36 -2.18
C PHE A 404 -1.17 -28.59 -1.42
N LYS A 405 0.15 -28.79 -1.40
CA LYS A 405 0.79 -29.83 -0.58
C LYS A 405 0.82 -29.53 0.92
N GLY A 406 0.22 -28.42 1.37
CA GLY A 406 0.16 -28.03 2.78
C GLY A 406 1.51 -27.63 3.41
N ARG A 407 2.55 -27.43 2.60
CA ARG A 407 3.89 -27.01 3.07
C ARG A 407 3.94 -25.55 3.49
N ILE A 408 3.05 -24.74 2.95
CA ILE A 408 2.88 -23.33 3.30
C ILE A 408 1.40 -23.01 3.41
N HIS A 409 1.04 -22.11 4.32
CA HIS A 409 -0.33 -21.61 4.40
C HIS A 409 -0.65 -20.74 3.17
N PRO A 410 -1.86 -20.80 2.57
CA PRO A 410 -2.21 -20.01 1.37
C PRO A 410 -1.93 -18.51 1.49
N VAL A 411 -2.13 -17.92 2.67
CA VAL A 411 -1.80 -16.51 2.95
C VAL A 411 -0.30 -16.22 2.81
N GLY A 412 0.55 -17.10 3.36
CA GLY A 412 2.00 -16.99 3.23
C GLY A 412 2.47 -17.24 1.80
N GLY A 413 1.88 -18.24 1.13
CA GLY A 413 2.13 -18.55 -0.28
C GLY A 413 1.83 -17.36 -1.18
N LEU A 414 0.68 -16.71 -0.99
CA LEU A 414 0.31 -15.48 -1.70
C LEU A 414 1.32 -14.37 -1.46
N GLY A 415 1.71 -14.13 -0.20
CA GLY A 415 2.65 -13.06 0.12
C GLY A 415 4.04 -13.28 -0.48
N LEU A 416 4.56 -14.51 -0.46
CA LEU A 416 5.83 -14.85 -1.12
C LEU A 416 5.72 -14.81 -2.66
N ALA A 417 4.57 -15.17 -3.20
CA ALA A 417 4.29 -15.08 -4.63
C ALA A 417 4.29 -13.61 -5.09
N MET A 418 3.55 -12.74 -4.39
CA MET A 418 3.55 -11.29 -4.63
C MET A 418 4.94 -10.69 -4.48
N PHE A 419 5.72 -11.09 -3.47
CA PHE A 419 7.06 -10.57 -3.26
C PHE A 419 7.95 -10.78 -4.48
N LEU A 420 8.09 -12.04 -4.93
CA LEU A 420 8.98 -12.32 -6.06
C LEU A 420 8.43 -11.76 -7.38
N MET A 421 7.10 -11.79 -7.54
CA MET A 421 6.46 -11.17 -8.70
C MET A 421 6.84 -9.69 -8.78
N VAL A 422 6.74 -8.93 -7.69
CA VAL A 422 7.12 -7.51 -7.64
C VAL A 422 8.61 -7.32 -7.95
N VAL A 423 9.51 -8.13 -7.38
CA VAL A 423 10.96 -8.01 -7.61
C VAL A 423 11.31 -8.11 -9.11
N PHE A 424 10.68 -9.04 -9.83
CA PHE A 424 10.94 -9.27 -11.26
C PHE A 424 9.96 -8.55 -12.19
N PHE A 425 8.97 -7.84 -11.64
CA PHE A 425 7.96 -7.16 -12.44
C PHE A 425 8.62 -6.11 -13.33
N PRO A 426 8.15 -5.91 -14.58
CA PRO A 426 8.80 -4.98 -15.50
C PRO A 426 8.86 -3.54 -14.99
N VAL A 427 7.87 -3.10 -14.20
CA VAL A 427 7.79 -1.75 -13.65
C VAL A 427 7.41 -1.77 -12.19
N VAL A 428 8.28 -1.26 -11.32
CA VAL A 428 8.15 -1.37 -9.88
C VAL A 428 8.18 0.02 -9.26
N GLN A 429 7.11 0.34 -8.53
CA GLN A 429 7.05 1.56 -7.73
C GLN A 429 7.32 1.26 -6.25
N PRO A 430 7.76 2.24 -5.45
CA PRO A 430 8.06 2.05 -4.02
C PRO A 430 6.95 1.37 -3.20
N TRP A 431 5.68 1.65 -3.49
CA TRP A 431 4.55 1.08 -2.74
C TRP A 431 4.16 -0.33 -3.19
N TYR A 432 4.68 -0.87 -4.29
CA TYR A 432 4.29 -2.19 -4.81
C TYR A 432 4.66 -3.32 -3.85
N LEU A 433 5.70 -3.17 -3.04
CA LEU A 433 6.05 -4.18 -2.04
C LEU A 433 4.97 -4.35 -0.96
N LEU A 434 4.05 -3.38 -0.80
CA LEU A 434 2.90 -3.52 0.09
C LEU A 434 2.01 -4.71 -0.32
N TRP A 435 1.99 -5.10 -1.60
CA TRP A 435 1.26 -6.29 -2.07
C TRP A 435 1.75 -7.58 -1.41
N ALA A 436 3.04 -7.63 -1.10
CA ALA A 436 3.66 -8.73 -0.38
C ALA A 436 3.61 -8.52 1.14
N ILE A 437 3.93 -7.30 1.62
CA ILE A 437 4.01 -6.99 3.05
C ILE A 437 2.68 -7.27 3.74
N PHE A 438 1.54 -6.93 3.15
CA PHE A 438 0.23 -7.14 3.76
C PHE A 438 -0.07 -8.62 4.07
N PRO A 439 -0.14 -9.53 3.08
CA PRO A 439 -0.35 -10.95 3.36
C PRO A 439 0.78 -11.56 4.20
N LEU A 440 2.04 -11.17 3.99
CA LEU A 440 3.15 -11.65 4.83
C LEU A 440 3.04 -11.16 6.27
N ALA A 441 2.53 -9.96 6.54
CA ALA A 441 2.34 -9.45 7.89
C ALA A 441 1.33 -10.28 8.69
N ALA A 442 0.39 -10.95 8.00
CA ALA A 442 -0.52 -11.90 8.61
C ALA A 442 0.10 -13.30 8.82
N TRP A 443 1.21 -13.66 8.16
CA TRP A 443 1.73 -15.03 8.19
C TRP A 443 3.18 -15.18 8.69
N ALA A 444 4.07 -14.28 8.30
CA ALA A 444 5.48 -14.30 8.65
C ALA A 444 5.72 -13.60 9.99
N ASN A 445 6.34 -14.32 10.93
CA ASN A 445 6.70 -13.80 12.26
C ASN A 445 8.19 -14.04 12.59
N ARG A 446 9.05 -14.04 11.57
CA ARG A 446 10.50 -14.20 11.76
C ARG A 446 11.18 -12.84 11.78
N ASP A 447 12.18 -12.69 12.66
CA ASP A 447 12.94 -11.45 12.85
C ASP A 447 13.49 -10.86 11.54
N PRO A 448 14.06 -11.64 10.59
CA PRO A 448 14.55 -11.08 9.32
C PRO A 448 13.44 -10.45 8.47
N PHE A 449 12.26 -11.07 8.40
CA PHE A 449 11.13 -10.50 7.67
C PHE A 449 10.70 -9.17 8.26
N ILE A 450 10.52 -9.13 9.59
CA ILE A 450 10.11 -7.90 10.29
C ILE A 450 11.15 -6.80 10.06
N PHE A 451 12.45 -7.11 10.20
CA PHE A 451 13.52 -6.15 9.96
C PHE A 451 13.54 -5.62 8.53
N ILE A 452 13.45 -6.51 7.52
CA ILE A 452 13.45 -6.11 6.10
C ILE A 452 12.22 -5.27 5.78
N ALA A 453 11.03 -5.67 6.24
CA ALA A 453 9.80 -4.92 6.03
C ALA A 453 9.88 -3.52 6.67
N VAL A 454 10.47 -3.43 7.87
CA VAL A 454 10.69 -2.15 8.58
C VAL A 454 11.69 -1.27 7.86
N ALA A 455 12.84 -1.82 7.48
CA ALA A 455 13.88 -1.09 6.77
C ALA A 455 13.36 -0.57 5.42
N TYR A 456 12.70 -1.42 4.65
CA TYR A 456 12.10 -1.05 3.37
C TYR A 456 11.05 0.05 3.55
N SER A 457 10.08 -0.16 4.45
CA SER A 457 9.00 0.81 4.68
C SER A 457 9.53 2.16 5.16
N THR A 458 10.57 2.15 5.98
CA THR A 458 11.23 3.37 6.47
C THR A 458 11.95 4.08 5.32
N LEU A 459 12.84 3.38 4.60
CA LEU A 459 13.65 3.98 3.53
C LEU A 459 12.78 4.53 2.41
N PHE A 460 11.83 3.73 1.93
CA PHE A 460 11.01 4.07 0.78
C PHE A 460 9.90 5.09 1.09
N SER A 461 9.63 5.36 2.38
CA SER A 461 8.79 6.51 2.76
C SER A 461 9.42 7.86 2.39
N PHE A 462 10.75 7.91 2.17
CA PHE A 462 11.46 9.12 1.76
C PHE A 462 11.83 9.14 0.27
N ALA A 463 11.55 8.08 -0.48
CA ALA A 463 12.08 7.93 -1.85
C ALA A 463 11.42 8.86 -2.87
N VAL A 464 10.16 9.26 -2.64
CA VAL A 464 9.36 10.03 -3.59
C VAL A 464 9.11 11.43 -3.05
N LEU A 465 9.29 12.44 -3.90
CA LEU A 465 9.00 13.83 -3.54
C LEU A 465 7.49 14.03 -3.39
N PRO A 466 7.03 14.95 -2.52
CA PRO A 466 5.61 15.15 -2.24
C PRO A 466 4.75 15.49 -3.47
N ARG A 467 5.33 16.09 -4.51
CA ARG A 467 4.62 16.41 -5.76
C ARG A 467 4.52 15.22 -6.73
N GLY A 468 5.30 14.16 -6.53
CA GLY A 468 5.40 13.02 -7.46
C GLY A 468 6.08 13.33 -8.79
N LEU A 469 6.66 14.53 -8.95
CA LEU A 469 7.39 14.96 -10.15
C LEU A 469 8.90 14.93 -9.93
N GLY A 470 9.63 14.69 -11.01
CA GLY A 470 11.08 14.91 -11.05
C GLY A 470 11.39 16.40 -10.94
N LEU A 471 12.22 16.77 -9.95
CA LEU A 471 12.84 18.09 -9.89
C LEU A 471 14.28 17.99 -10.42
N PRO A 472 14.91 19.11 -10.83
CA PRO A 472 16.32 19.11 -11.19
C PRO A 472 17.18 18.47 -10.09
N PRO A 473 18.19 17.65 -10.41
CA PRO A 473 18.96 16.90 -9.41
C PRO A 473 19.54 17.77 -8.30
N ALA A 474 20.03 18.97 -8.63
CA ALA A 474 20.56 19.92 -7.66
C ALA A 474 19.49 20.37 -6.63
N THR A 475 18.27 20.63 -7.09
CA THR A 475 17.13 20.97 -6.23
C THR A 475 16.78 19.82 -5.29
N VAL A 476 16.80 18.59 -5.80
CA VAL A 476 16.53 17.38 -5.00
C VAL A 476 17.60 17.22 -3.91
N VAL A 477 18.87 17.35 -4.27
CA VAL A 477 19.99 17.30 -3.31
C VAL A 477 19.84 18.38 -2.25
N TYR A 478 19.54 19.62 -2.66
CA TYR A 478 19.33 20.74 -1.75
C TYR A 478 18.23 20.46 -0.71
N ILE A 479 17.07 19.95 -1.17
CA ILE A 479 15.94 19.57 -0.30
C ILE A 479 16.35 18.50 0.70
N TYR A 480 17.04 17.44 0.26
CA TYR A 480 17.47 16.37 1.17
C TYR A 480 18.52 16.83 2.16
N VAL A 481 19.48 17.67 1.76
CA VAL A 481 20.48 18.25 2.66
C VAL A 481 19.80 19.11 3.72
N MET A 482 18.89 20.01 3.33
CA MET A 482 18.11 20.81 4.29
C MET A 482 17.33 19.93 5.25
N PHE A 483 16.63 18.91 4.72
CA PHE A 483 15.90 17.95 5.54
C PHE A 483 16.81 17.26 6.55
N VAL A 484 17.94 16.68 6.11
CA VAL A 484 18.86 15.96 7.01
C VAL A 484 19.40 16.87 8.10
N VAL A 485 19.82 18.10 7.76
CA VAL A 485 20.35 19.07 8.73
C VAL A 485 19.28 19.45 9.75
N ILE A 486 18.09 19.85 9.30
CA ILE A 486 17.01 20.27 10.20
C ILE A 486 16.52 19.08 11.03
N PHE A 487 16.40 17.90 10.44
CA PHE A 487 15.98 16.69 11.15
C PHE A 487 17.01 16.29 12.21
N ALA A 488 18.31 16.41 11.93
CA ALA A 488 19.36 16.19 12.92
C ALA A 488 19.25 17.17 14.10
N VAL A 489 18.96 18.45 13.84
CA VAL A 489 18.71 19.45 14.89
C VAL A 489 17.47 19.08 15.72
N VAL A 490 16.37 18.68 15.08
CA VAL A 490 15.14 18.24 15.77
C VAL A 490 15.41 17.01 16.64
N LEU A 491 16.16 16.02 16.13
CA LEU A 491 16.55 14.84 16.88
C LEU A 491 17.47 15.18 18.05
N LEU A 492 18.41 16.11 17.88
CA LEU A 492 19.32 16.55 18.92
C LEU A 492 18.56 17.30 20.03
N ALA A 493 17.67 18.21 19.66
CA ALA A 493 16.79 18.90 20.60
C ALA A 493 15.89 17.91 21.34
N GLY A 494 15.31 16.94 20.63
CA GLY A 494 14.55 15.84 21.22
C GLY A 494 15.38 15.00 22.19
N TYR A 495 16.63 14.68 21.84
CA TYR A 495 17.56 13.94 22.70
C TYR A 495 17.85 14.70 24.00
N PHE A 496 18.17 15.99 23.93
CA PHE A 496 18.41 16.81 25.13
C PHE A 496 17.14 16.97 25.97
N PHE A 497 15.97 17.15 25.33
CA PHE A 497 14.68 17.20 26.02
C PHE A 497 14.38 15.90 26.76
N VAL A 498 14.58 14.74 26.12
CA VAL A 498 14.43 13.42 26.74
C VAL A 498 15.40 13.26 27.90
N ARG A 499 16.65 13.68 27.75
CA ARG A 499 17.67 13.58 28.81
C ARG A 499 17.34 14.44 30.03
N ALA A 500 16.72 15.60 29.83
CA ALA A 500 16.27 16.50 30.90
C ALA A 500 15.04 15.99 31.65
N HIS A 501 14.29 15.02 31.10
CA HIS A 501 13.06 14.50 31.69
C HIS A 501 13.18 13.00 32.01
N PRO A 502 13.50 12.61 33.28
CA PRO A 502 13.76 11.22 33.65
C PRO A 502 12.66 10.22 33.25
N TYR A 503 11.39 10.58 33.46
CA TYR A 503 10.26 9.72 33.07
C TYR A 503 10.17 9.47 31.55
N LEU A 504 10.55 10.46 30.74
CA LEU A 504 10.56 10.36 29.29
C LEU A 504 11.77 9.52 28.81
N ALA A 505 12.93 9.73 29.43
CA ALA A 505 14.11 8.90 29.21
C ALA A 505 13.81 7.42 29.49
N ASP A 506 13.13 7.10 30.59
CA ASP A 506 12.75 5.74 30.93
C ASP A 506 11.77 5.14 29.91
N ALA A 507 10.77 5.90 29.47
CA ALA A 507 9.82 5.46 28.44
C ALA A 507 10.51 5.07 27.12
N ILE A 508 11.53 5.82 26.71
CA ILE A 508 12.29 5.57 25.46
C ILE A 508 13.33 4.45 25.65
N LYS A 509 14.07 4.45 26.77
CA LYS A 509 15.18 3.53 27.03
C LYS A 509 14.78 2.07 27.24
N THR A 510 13.57 1.80 27.75
CA THR A 510 13.20 0.46 28.27
C THR A 510 13.67 -0.69 27.37
N GLY A 511 14.78 -1.31 27.76
CA GLY A 511 15.40 -2.50 27.20
C GLY A 511 15.73 -3.52 28.30
N THR A 512 15.50 -3.19 29.57
CA THR A 512 15.65 -4.05 30.73
C THR A 512 14.29 -4.59 31.20
N PRO A 513 14.20 -5.88 31.59
CA PRO A 513 13.12 -6.30 32.46
C PRO A 513 13.26 -5.47 33.75
N LEU A 514 12.16 -4.87 34.19
CA LEU A 514 12.12 -4.12 35.45
C LEU A 514 12.62 -5.04 36.57
N ASP A 515 13.86 -4.83 36.98
CA ASP A 515 14.33 -5.36 38.23
C ASP A 515 13.54 -4.62 39.30
N ARG A 516 12.61 -5.35 39.94
CA ARG A 516 11.64 -4.83 40.90
C ARG A 516 12.32 -4.17 42.11
N GLU A 517 13.64 -4.27 42.23
CA GLU A 517 14.45 -3.67 43.29
C GLU A 517 14.65 -2.16 43.14
N ALA A 518 14.76 -1.60 41.92
CA ALA A 518 15.02 -0.16 41.76
C ALA A 518 13.84 0.72 42.20
N LEU A 519 12.61 0.29 41.90
CA LEU A 519 11.38 0.96 42.36
C LEU A 519 11.10 0.73 43.84
N ARG A 520 11.54 -0.40 44.42
CA ARG A 520 11.45 -0.65 45.87
C ARG A 520 12.40 0.23 46.68
N ARG A 521 13.59 0.56 46.15
CA ARG A 521 14.53 1.47 46.81
C ARG A 521 14.01 2.91 46.82
N HIS A 522 13.31 3.36 45.78
CA HIS A 522 12.75 4.70 45.75
C HIS A 522 11.51 4.87 46.65
N LYS A 523 10.72 3.81 46.87
CA LYS A 523 9.62 3.79 47.84
C LYS A 523 10.05 3.60 49.31
N LYS A 524 11.32 3.28 49.57
CA LYS A 524 11.88 3.23 50.94
C LYS A 524 12.66 4.49 51.31
N SER A 525 12.85 5.42 50.37
CA SER A 525 13.54 6.71 50.58
C SER A 525 12.60 7.91 50.54
N GLN A 526 11.29 7.67 50.52
CA GLN A 526 10.22 8.60 50.90
C GLN A 526 9.52 7.98 52.10
#